data_AF-B6T1X3-F1
#
_entry.id   AF-B6T1X3-F1
#
_cell.length_a   1.000
_cell.length_b   1.000
_cell.length_c   1.000
_cell.angle_alpha   90.00
_cell.angle_beta   90.00
_cell.angle_gamma   90.00
#
_symmetry.space_group_name_H-M   'P 1'
#
loop_
_entity.id
_entity.type
_entity.pdbx_description
1 polymer ?
#
loop_
_entity_poly.entity_id
_entity_poly.type
_entity_poly.pdbx_seq_one_letter_code
_entity_poly.pdbx_strand_id
1 'polypeptide(L)'
;MEAARAKDTKERLAGVERLHEVLDVAARRGLTAAEVTALVDHCMDLTRDANFRIAQGGLQALSVVAVVAGDHFKIHLNSLVPAAVERLGDSKQPVRNAARQLLITLMEEMYKHMGSQFHEALQRHNLPSYMMSKANLKETA
;
A
#
# COMPACT_ATOMS: atom_id res chain seq x y z
N MET A 1 -9.90 -18.28 -31.21
CA MET A 1 -10.93 -18.23 -30.17
C MET A 1 -10.40 -18.85 -28.89
N GLU A 2 -10.01 -17.98 -27.95
CA GLU A 2 -10.34 -18.06 -26.52
C GLU A 2 -10.42 -19.43 -25.85
N ALA A 3 -9.28 -19.96 -25.39
CA ALA A 3 -9.27 -20.92 -24.29
C ALA A 3 -7.85 -21.02 -23.70
N ALA A 4 -7.54 -20.26 -22.62
CA ALA A 4 -6.54 -20.61 -21.57
C ALA A 4 -6.04 -19.42 -20.71
N ARG A 5 -6.60 -18.22 -20.78
CA ARG A 5 -6.24 -17.16 -19.80
C ARG A 5 -6.89 -17.48 -18.43
N ALA A 6 -6.08 -17.80 -17.42
CA ALA A 6 -6.42 -17.95 -15.99
C ALA A 6 -7.37 -19.13 -15.60
N LYS A 7 -6.84 -20.31 -15.24
CA LYS A 7 -7.62 -21.57 -15.18
C LYS A 7 -8.14 -22.09 -13.81
N ASP A 8 -7.85 -21.50 -12.64
CA ASP A 8 -8.66 -21.79 -11.45
C ASP A 8 -8.72 -20.59 -10.49
N THR A 9 -9.92 -20.05 -10.28
CA THR A 9 -10.16 -18.97 -9.31
C THR A 9 -9.83 -19.43 -7.89
N LYS A 10 -10.01 -20.70 -7.56
CA LYS A 10 -9.68 -21.28 -6.26
C LYS A 10 -8.17 -21.24 -6.00
N GLU A 11 -7.36 -21.56 -7.00
CA GLU A 11 -5.90 -21.47 -6.90
C GLU A 11 -5.44 -20.03 -6.69
N ARG A 12 -6.03 -19.07 -7.42
CA ARG A 12 -5.72 -17.64 -7.23
C ARG A 12 -6.13 -17.13 -5.85
N LEU A 13 -7.27 -17.56 -5.32
CA LEU A 13 -7.69 -17.26 -3.95
C LEU A 13 -6.72 -17.82 -2.91
N ALA A 14 -6.30 -19.08 -3.06
CA ALA A 14 -5.27 -19.66 -2.21
C ALA A 14 -3.91 -18.94 -2.35
N GLY A 15 -3.62 -18.37 -3.53
CA GLY A 15 -2.47 -17.51 -3.75
C GLY A 15 -2.51 -16.22 -2.93
N VAL A 16 -3.68 -15.57 -2.84
CA VAL A 16 -3.90 -14.40 -1.98
C VAL A 16 -3.70 -14.75 -0.51
N GLU A 17 -4.18 -15.90 -0.05
CA GLU A 17 -3.99 -16.35 1.34
C GLU A 17 -2.49 -16.55 1.65
N ARG A 18 -1.76 -17.25 0.77
CA ARG A 18 -0.30 -17.42 0.90
C ARG A 18 0.46 -16.09 0.86
N LEU A 19 -0.02 -15.11 0.08
CA LEU A 19 0.60 -13.80 0.01
C LEU A 19 0.56 -13.10 1.37
N HIS A 20 -0.54 -13.20 2.12
CA HIS A 20 -0.62 -12.66 3.47
C HIS A 20 0.38 -13.34 4.43
N GLU A 21 0.54 -14.67 4.34
CA GLU A 21 1.54 -15.40 5.13
C GLU A 21 2.97 -14.95 4.81
N VAL A 22 3.29 -14.77 3.52
CA VAL A 22 4.60 -14.27 3.08
C VAL A 22 4.86 -12.87 3.61
N LEU A 23 3.85 -12.00 3.59
CA LEU A 23 3.96 -10.64 4.11
C LEU A 23 4.18 -10.61 5.62
N ASP A 24 3.52 -11.48 6.39
CA ASP A 24 3.74 -11.60 7.83
C ASP A 24 5.19 -12.03 8.17
N VAL A 25 5.75 -12.94 7.39
CA VAL A 25 7.15 -13.36 7.54
C VAL A 25 8.09 -12.24 7.12
N ALA A 26 7.81 -11.57 6.01
CA ALA A 26 8.59 -10.45 5.51
C ALA A 26 8.65 -9.28 6.51
N ALA A 27 7.52 -8.97 7.15
CA ALA A 27 7.41 -7.90 8.15
C ALA A 27 8.40 -8.06 9.30
N ARG A 28 8.75 -9.30 9.66
CA ARG A 28 9.66 -9.61 10.78
C ARG A 28 11.13 -9.44 10.44
N ARG A 29 11.50 -9.61 9.17
CA ARG A 29 12.91 -9.55 8.72
C ARG A 29 13.27 -8.27 7.96
N GLY A 30 12.26 -7.47 7.61
CA GLY A 30 12.41 -6.33 6.71
C GLY A 30 12.46 -6.77 5.24
N LEU A 31 12.02 -5.88 4.35
CA LEU A 31 12.00 -6.11 2.91
C LEU A 31 13.10 -5.31 2.23
N THR A 32 13.78 -5.92 1.27
CA THR A 32 14.67 -5.21 0.34
C THR A 32 13.85 -4.44 -0.69
N ALA A 33 14.43 -3.41 -1.31
CA ALA A 33 13.77 -2.64 -2.37
C ALA A 33 13.23 -3.52 -3.51
N ALA A 34 14.00 -4.55 -3.91
CA ALA A 34 13.61 -5.47 -4.97
C ALA A 34 12.40 -6.34 -4.57
N GLU A 35 12.37 -6.81 -3.32
CA GLU A 35 11.22 -7.56 -2.80
C GLU A 35 9.97 -6.69 -2.71
N VAL A 36 10.10 -5.42 -2.28
CA VAL A 36 8.99 -4.46 -2.28
C VAL A 36 8.44 -4.26 -3.69
N THR A 37 9.30 -4.00 -4.68
CA THR A 37 8.87 -3.84 -6.07
C THR A 37 8.15 -5.09 -6.59
N ALA A 38 8.71 -6.28 -6.37
CA ALA A 38 8.09 -7.52 -6.81
C ALA A 38 6.71 -7.76 -6.16
N LEU A 39 6.58 -7.46 -4.86
CA LEU A 39 5.31 -7.57 -4.13
C LEU A 39 4.29 -6.56 -4.64
N VAL A 40 4.70 -5.31 -4.85
CA VAL A 40 3.82 -4.26 -5.39
C VAL A 40 3.31 -4.65 -6.77
N ASP A 41 4.19 -5.06 -7.69
CA ASP A 41 3.80 -5.46 -9.05
C ASP A 41 2.82 -6.63 -9.02
N HIS A 42 3.12 -7.65 -8.20
CA HIS A 42 2.23 -8.80 -8.06
C HIS A 42 0.87 -8.41 -7.49
N CYS A 43 0.81 -7.60 -6.43
CA CYS A 43 -0.46 -7.17 -5.86
C CYS A 43 -1.26 -6.29 -6.83
N MET A 44 -0.58 -5.45 -7.62
CA MET A 44 -1.19 -4.61 -8.65
C MET A 44 -1.91 -5.45 -9.71
N ASP A 45 -1.35 -6.59 -10.12
CA ASP A 45 -2.02 -7.54 -11.00
C ASP A 45 -3.30 -8.11 -10.35
N LEU A 46 -3.24 -8.45 -9.06
CA LEU A 46 -4.40 -8.97 -8.33
C LEU A 46 -5.54 -7.94 -8.25
N THR A 47 -5.24 -6.64 -8.08
CA THR A 47 -6.27 -5.58 -7.97
C THR A 47 -7.19 -5.49 -9.20
N ARG A 48 -6.70 -5.98 -10.35
CA ARG A 48 -7.37 -5.98 -11.66
C ARG A 48 -8.10 -7.29 -11.97
N ASP A 49 -8.09 -8.26 -11.06
CA ASP A 49 -8.79 -9.54 -11.25
C ASP A 49 -10.31 -9.32 -11.31
N ALA A 50 -10.97 -10.05 -12.21
CA ALA A 50 -12.43 -10.00 -12.36
C ALA A 50 -13.16 -10.56 -11.11
N ASN A 51 -12.50 -11.40 -10.31
CA ASN A 51 -13.04 -11.87 -9.04
C ASN A 51 -12.79 -10.85 -7.93
N PHE A 52 -13.87 -10.32 -7.36
CA PHE A 52 -13.80 -9.28 -6.35
C PHE A 52 -13.02 -9.68 -5.09
N ARG A 53 -12.97 -10.97 -4.72
CA ARG A 53 -12.20 -11.42 -3.54
C ARG A 53 -10.70 -11.37 -3.81
N ILE A 54 -10.29 -11.67 -5.05
CA ILE A 54 -8.88 -11.57 -5.46
C ILE A 54 -8.48 -10.10 -5.55
N ALA A 55 -9.31 -9.27 -6.19
CA ALA A 55 -9.08 -7.82 -6.26
C ALA A 55 -9.02 -7.17 -4.87
N GLN A 56 -9.94 -7.53 -3.98
CA GLN A 56 -9.94 -7.09 -2.59
C GLN A 56 -8.66 -7.54 -1.88
N GLY A 57 -8.26 -8.81 -2.03
CA GLY A 57 -7.05 -9.36 -1.43
C GLY A 57 -5.78 -8.64 -1.89
N GLY A 58 -5.67 -8.33 -3.18
CA GLY A 58 -4.56 -7.53 -3.71
C GLY A 58 -4.47 -6.14 -3.08
N LEU A 59 -5.61 -5.46 -2.90
CA LEU A 59 -5.67 -4.15 -2.23
C LEU A 59 -5.27 -4.25 -0.75
N GLN A 60 -5.75 -5.29 -0.05
CA GLN A 60 -5.39 -5.52 1.36
C GLN A 60 -3.90 -5.85 1.52
N ALA A 61 -3.34 -6.65 0.61
CA ALA A 61 -1.92 -6.94 0.59
C ALA A 61 -1.08 -5.68 0.33
N LEU A 62 -1.50 -4.79 -0.57
CA LEU A 62 -0.85 -3.50 -0.79
C LEU A 62 -0.83 -2.63 0.48
N SER A 63 -1.92 -2.63 1.26
CA SER A 63 -1.94 -1.92 2.55
C SER A 63 -0.88 -2.46 3.50
N VAL A 64 -0.73 -3.78 3.59
CA VAL A 64 0.30 -4.41 4.43
C VAL A 64 1.70 -4.07 3.92
N VAL A 65 1.94 -4.20 2.60
CA VAL A 65 3.22 -3.84 1.98
C VAL A 65 3.59 -2.39 2.29
N ALA A 66 2.66 -1.44 2.19
CA ALA A 66 2.90 -0.03 2.48
C ALA A 66 3.47 0.20 3.89
N VAL A 67 2.96 -0.54 4.88
CA VAL A 67 3.39 -0.42 6.28
C VAL A 67 4.77 -1.04 6.51
N VAL A 68 5.08 -2.17 5.85
CA VAL A 68 6.30 -2.95 6.14
C VAL A 68 7.49 -2.62 5.22
N ALA A 69 7.24 -1.93 4.11
CA ALA A 69 8.26 -1.63 3.10
C ALA A 69 9.15 -0.41 3.42
N GLY A 70 8.79 0.39 4.42
CA GLY A 70 9.54 1.59 4.80
C GLY A 70 9.75 2.56 3.62
N ASP A 71 10.95 3.11 3.49
CA ASP A 71 11.30 4.08 2.45
C ASP A 71 11.22 3.52 1.02
N HIS A 72 11.38 2.20 0.86
CA HIS A 72 11.36 1.55 -0.46
C HIS A 72 10.01 1.65 -1.16
N PHE A 73 8.94 1.92 -0.40
CA PHE A 73 7.59 1.99 -0.94
C PHE A 73 7.30 3.27 -1.73
N LYS A 74 8.01 4.37 -1.42
CA LYS A 74 7.70 5.72 -1.92
C LYS A 74 7.70 5.83 -3.45
N ILE A 75 8.60 5.10 -4.12
CA ILE A 75 8.72 5.13 -5.58
C ILE A 75 7.48 4.57 -6.29
N HIS A 76 6.65 3.80 -5.59
CA HIS A 76 5.46 3.15 -6.14
C HIS A 76 4.17 3.99 -5.97
N LEU A 77 4.22 5.11 -5.23
CA LEU A 77 3.03 5.92 -4.93
C LEU A 77 2.33 6.45 -6.19
N ASN A 78 3.11 6.85 -7.20
CA ASN A 78 2.58 7.40 -8.46
C ASN A 78 1.75 6.38 -9.26
N SER A 79 2.01 5.08 -9.11
CA SER A 79 1.19 4.02 -9.71
C SER A 79 0.08 3.54 -8.79
N LEU A 80 0.33 3.51 -7.48
CA LEU A 80 -0.61 2.95 -6.50
C LEU A 80 -1.81 3.87 -6.22
N VAL A 81 -1.58 5.17 -6.09
CA VAL A 81 -2.68 6.11 -5.78
C VAL A 81 -3.73 6.12 -6.89
N PRO A 82 -3.39 6.28 -8.19
CA PRO A 82 -4.39 6.21 -9.26
C PRO A 82 -5.12 4.87 -9.31
N ALA A 83 -4.40 3.76 -9.13
CA ALA A 83 -5.00 2.42 -9.12
C ALA A 83 -6.00 2.25 -7.97
N ALA A 84 -5.65 2.67 -6.76
CA ALA A 84 -6.56 2.62 -5.62
C ALA A 84 -7.79 3.51 -5.83
N VAL A 85 -7.61 4.72 -6.40
CA VAL A 85 -8.73 5.62 -6.74
C VAL A 85 -9.67 4.99 -7.77
N GLU A 86 -9.15 4.33 -8.80
CA GLU A 86 -9.96 3.58 -9.77
C GLU A 86 -10.82 2.51 -9.09
N ARG A 87 -10.24 1.78 -8.13
CA ARG A 87 -10.98 0.73 -7.39
C ARG A 87 -12.05 1.28 -6.43
N LEU A 88 -12.07 2.58 -6.11
CA LEU A 88 -13.20 3.21 -5.40
C LEU A 88 -14.49 3.17 -6.23
N GLY A 89 -14.39 3.10 -7.55
CA GLY A 89 -15.51 2.95 -8.48
C GLY A 89 -16.00 1.52 -8.66
N ASP A 90 -15.44 0.53 -7.97
CA ASP A 90 -15.82 -0.87 -8.17
C ASP A 90 -17.29 -1.13 -7.81
N SER A 91 -17.95 -2.04 -8.54
CA SER A 91 -19.35 -2.43 -8.27
C SER A 91 -19.55 -3.10 -6.90
N LYS A 92 -18.51 -3.73 -6.33
CA LYS A 92 -18.57 -4.49 -5.08
C LYS A 92 -18.06 -3.65 -3.91
N GLN A 93 -18.90 -3.51 -2.88
CA GLN A 93 -18.57 -2.76 -1.66
C GLN A 93 -17.26 -3.22 -0.99
N PRO A 94 -16.94 -4.53 -0.88
CA PRO A 94 -15.69 -4.97 -0.24
C PRO A 94 -14.43 -4.45 -0.93
N VAL A 95 -14.43 -4.38 -2.27
CA VAL A 95 -13.32 -3.81 -3.04
C VAL A 95 -13.20 -2.31 -2.77
N ARG A 96 -14.32 -1.57 -2.80
CA ARG A 96 -14.32 -0.13 -2.48
C ARG A 96 -13.80 0.14 -1.06
N ASN A 97 -14.14 -0.71 -0.09
CA ASN A 97 -13.65 -0.60 1.28
C ASN A 97 -12.13 -0.81 1.34
N ALA A 98 -11.62 -1.87 0.71
CA ALA A 98 -10.19 -2.15 0.67
C ALA A 98 -9.40 -1.02 -0.03
N ALA A 99 -9.94 -0.46 -1.11
CA ALA A 99 -9.35 0.68 -1.80
C ALA A 99 -9.28 1.94 -0.93
N ARG A 100 -10.35 2.26 -0.18
CA ARG A 100 -10.33 3.37 0.80
C ARG A 100 -9.30 3.12 1.89
N GLN A 101 -9.25 1.91 2.43
CA GLN A 101 -8.29 1.56 3.47
C GLN A 101 -6.85 1.70 2.97
N LEU A 102 -6.58 1.26 1.74
CA LEU A 102 -5.28 1.47 1.09
C LEU A 102 -4.94 2.95 1.03
N LEU A 103 -5.81 3.80 0.48
CA LEU A 103 -5.55 5.25 0.40
C LEU A 103 -5.27 5.89 1.77
N ILE A 104 -6.02 5.51 2.81
CA ILE A 104 -5.77 5.98 4.18
C ILE A 104 -4.37 5.56 4.65
N THR A 105 -4.03 4.28 4.49
CA THR A 105 -2.70 3.76 4.86
C THR A 105 -1.59 4.47 4.09
N LEU A 106 -1.77 4.71 2.78
CA LEU A 106 -0.81 5.48 1.97
C LEU A 106 -0.59 6.89 2.54
N MET A 107 -1.67 7.58 2.91
CA MET A 107 -1.60 8.92 3.49
C MET A 107 -0.90 8.92 4.85
N GLU A 108 -1.22 7.96 5.73
CA GLU A 108 -0.59 7.81 7.04
C GLU A 108 0.91 7.55 6.91
N GLU A 109 1.32 6.63 6.04
CA GLU A 109 2.73 6.33 5.81
C GLU A 109 3.45 7.53 5.20
N MET A 110 2.86 8.24 4.24
CA MET A 110 3.45 9.46 3.69
C MET A 110 3.66 10.53 4.78
N TYR A 111 2.69 10.72 5.67
CA TYR A 111 2.78 11.72 6.74
C TYR A 111 3.88 11.37 7.76
N LYS A 112 3.96 10.11 8.21
CA LYS A 112 5.02 9.63 9.12
C LYS A 112 6.42 9.87 8.55
N HIS A 113 6.61 9.59 7.26
CA HIS A 113 7.90 9.75 6.60
C HIS A 113 8.23 11.23 6.31
N MET A 114 7.23 12.07 6.02
CA MET A 114 7.46 13.51 5.83
C MET A 114 7.79 14.20 7.16
N GLY A 115 7.13 13.81 8.25
CA GLY A 115 7.42 14.32 9.59
C GLY A 115 8.83 13.97 10.07
N SER A 116 9.30 12.74 9.81
CA SER A 116 10.67 12.34 10.15
C SER A 116 11.73 13.09 9.33
N GLN A 117 11.54 13.27 8.02
CA GLN A 117 12.46 14.06 7.19
C GLN A 117 12.50 15.53 7.59
N PHE A 118 11.34 16.12 7.94
CA PHE A 118 11.28 17.48 8.43
C PHE A 118 11.96 17.62 9.80
N HIS A 119 11.75 16.66 10.70
CA HIS A 119 12.43 16.59 11.99
C HIS A 119 13.96 16.53 11.81
N GLU A 120 14.44 15.66 10.92
CA GLU A 120 15.86 15.52 10.60
C GLU A 120 16.42 16.82 10.00
N ALA A 121 15.67 17.48 9.10
CA ALA A 121 16.07 18.76 8.52
C ALA A 121 16.16 19.88 9.57
N LEU A 122 15.22 19.96 10.52
CA LEU A 122 15.27 20.93 11.61
C LEU A 122 16.51 20.71 12.48
N GLN A 123 16.83 19.45 12.82
CA GLN A 123 18.05 19.12 13.57
C GLN A 123 19.31 19.48 12.79
N ARG A 124 19.38 19.11 11.50
CA ARG A 124 20.53 19.36 10.62
C ARG A 124 20.82 20.86 10.47
N HIS A 125 19.79 21.69 10.49
CA HIS A 125 19.91 23.15 10.35
C HIS A 125 19.83 23.90 11.69
N ASN A 126 19.87 23.21 12.82
CA ASN A 126 19.79 23.77 14.18
C ASN A 126 18.58 24.72 14.36
N LEU A 127 17.46 24.40 13.71
CA LEU A 127 16.25 25.21 13.74
C LEU A 127 15.40 24.85 14.96
N PRO A 128 14.77 25.83 15.64
CA PRO A 128 14.05 25.58 16.87
C PRO A 128 12.80 24.70 16.72
N SER A 129 12.56 23.83 17.71
CA SER A 129 11.43 22.88 17.73
C SER A 129 10.03 23.52 17.62
N TYR A 130 9.87 24.81 17.94
CA TYR A 130 8.58 25.50 17.79
C TYR A 130 8.10 25.58 16.33
N MET A 131 9.00 25.43 15.34
CA MET A 131 8.63 25.35 13.93
C MET A 131 7.82 24.08 13.59
N MET A 132 7.82 23.06 14.45
CA MET A 132 6.95 21.87 14.34
C MET A 132 5.46 22.24 14.47
N SER A 133 5.11 23.25 15.27
CA SER A 133 3.72 23.59 15.61
C SER A 133 2.93 24.13 14.41
N LYS A 134 3.60 24.61 13.35
CA LYS A 134 2.92 25.16 12.15
C LYS A 134 2.47 24.09 11.15
N ALA A 135 3.01 22.87 11.23
CA ALA A 135 2.58 21.74 10.41
C ALA A 135 1.42 20.96 11.05
N ASN A 136 1.35 20.90 12.38
CA ASN A 136 0.32 20.17 13.13
C ASN A 136 -1.00 20.95 13.35
N LEU A 137 -1.13 22.17 12.81
CA LEU A 137 -2.32 23.02 13.01
C LEU A 137 -3.58 22.54 12.24
N LYS A 138 -3.57 21.36 11.61
CA LYS A 138 -4.77 20.71 11.04
C LYS A 138 -5.14 19.38 11.71
N GLU A 139 -4.47 18.97 12.79
CA GLU A 139 -4.81 17.74 13.54
C GLU A 139 -5.82 17.95 14.68
N THR A 140 -6.32 19.18 14.88
CA THR A 140 -7.41 19.44 15.84
C THR A 140 -8.42 20.44 15.26
N ALA A 141 -9.33 19.94 14.43
CA ALA A 141 -10.65 20.52 14.19
C ALA A 141 -11.62 19.41 13.77
#